data_AF-A0A2J6PLY5-F1
#
_entry.id   AF-A0A2J6PLY5-F1
#
_cell.length_a   1.000
_cell.length_b   1.000
_cell.length_c   1.000
_cell.angle_alpha   90.00
_cell.angle_beta   90.00
_cell.angle_gamma   90.00
#
_symmetry.space_group_name_H-M   'P 1'
#
loop_
_entity.id
_entity.type
_entity.pdbx_description
1 polymer ?
#
loop_
_entity_poly.entity_id
_entity_poly.type
_entity_poly.pdbx_seq_one_letter_code
_entity_poly.pdbx_strand_id
1 'polypeptide(L)'
;MSCGPWKLFRFILRVTFFGVLAWFILALLWAFLPSPPSDHNPDNGSLYPTSQLRAGKALTRVYASNHFRIEDNYRSGFAIDYRLDMDTLMLTISGAERQLPIFLPAFNDDQTTNSVTEQVNVTARIGDRDGANLPWFEFADAVLLYWWIEKDILPFTVDVTWTMGGTDSCRRMVVQVAGYPHRRPLLALEMQGSDVSSLVIETPERPESFSPSKTYPVRVALILVIAPTAVFVNDLLGGFVGQLIESVVTTLLVLFAVLAYGFAFMAIFFSVWGCVRGPSFEATVERTQARLDRLRQHERLQFLRIQAFQKRLDQICDNERFKSVLEICRNGWHPERDAARQVEVEIDVQKEAAPKKELD
;
A
#
# COMPACT_ATOMS: atom_id res chain seq x y z
N MET A 1 28.55 5.24 39.81
CA MET A 1 27.14 4.79 39.86
C MET A 1 27.03 3.45 39.14
N SER A 2 26.99 2.33 39.88
CA SER A 2 26.81 1.00 39.30
C SER A 2 25.34 0.75 39.02
N CYS A 3 24.94 0.75 37.75
CA CYS A 3 23.60 0.29 37.36
C CYS A 3 23.52 -1.22 37.64
N GLY A 4 22.65 -1.63 38.58
CA GLY A 4 22.42 -3.04 38.85
C GLY A 4 21.96 -3.81 37.60
N PRO A 5 22.26 -5.10 37.47
CA PRO A 5 22.02 -5.90 36.27
C PRO A 5 20.55 -5.88 35.83
N TRP A 6 19.61 -5.78 36.78
CA TRP A 6 18.19 -5.64 36.51
C TRP A 6 17.80 -4.33 35.83
N LYS A 7 18.44 -3.20 36.20
CA LYS A 7 18.21 -1.91 35.56
C LYS A 7 18.76 -1.91 34.13
N LEU A 8 19.94 -2.52 33.93
CA LEU A 8 20.54 -2.69 32.60
C LEU A 8 19.65 -3.57 31.71
N PHE A 9 19.17 -4.70 32.22
CA PHE A 9 18.26 -5.58 31.48
C PHE A 9 16.97 -4.86 31.06
N ARG A 10 16.32 -4.14 31.99
CA ARG A 10 15.09 -3.38 31.69
C ARG A 10 15.33 -2.25 30.69
N PHE A 11 16.50 -1.64 30.71
CA PHE A 11 16.91 -0.64 29.73
C PHE A 11 17.08 -1.27 28.33
N ILE A 12 17.84 -2.36 28.23
CA ILE A 12 18.04 -3.10 26.97
C ILE A 12 16.70 -3.52 26.39
N LEU A 13 15.83 -4.15 27.19
CA LEU A 13 14.50 -4.60 26.76
C LEU A 13 13.66 -3.44 26.20
N ARG A 14 13.68 -2.27 26.84
CA ARG A 14 12.97 -1.08 26.35
C ARG A 14 13.54 -0.61 25.02
N VAL A 15 14.86 -0.49 24.90
CA VAL A 15 15.51 -0.05 23.66
C VAL A 15 15.21 -1.02 22.52
N THR A 16 15.31 -2.33 22.75
CA THR A 16 14.96 -3.35 21.74
C THR A 16 13.49 -3.24 21.34
N PHE A 17 12.57 -3.15 22.32
CA PHE A 17 11.14 -3.02 22.03
C PHE A 17 10.81 -1.77 21.22
N PHE A 18 11.36 -0.61 21.60
CA PHE A 18 11.15 0.63 20.86
C PHE A 18 11.82 0.61 19.48
N GLY A 19 12.98 -0.05 19.34
CA GLY A 19 13.65 -0.25 18.07
C GLY A 19 12.80 -1.08 17.10
N VAL A 20 12.26 -2.21 17.59
CA VAL A 20 11.35 -3.06 16.81
C VAL A 20 10.07 -2.30 16.44
N LEU A 21 9.47 -1.60 17.40
CA LEU A 21 8.26 -0.80 17.15
C LEU A 21 8.51 0.29 16.11
N ALA A 22 9.61 1.03 16.22
CA ALA A 22 9.99 2.07 15.26
C ALA A 22 10.24 1.49 13.86
N TRP A 23 10.90 0.33 13.78
CA TRP A 23 11.10 -0.39 12.53
C TRP A 23 9.77 -0.79 11.88
N PHE A 24 8.83 -1.34 12.66
CA PHE A 24 7.48 -1.66 12.16
C PHE A 24 6.73 -0.42 11.68
N ILE A 25 6.83 0.70 12.39
CA ILE A 25 6.21 1.97 11.97
C ILE A 25 6.82 2.44 10.65
N LEU A 26 8.15 2.36 10.48
CA LEU A 26 8.82 2.70 9.22
C LEU A 26 8.38 1.77 8.07
N ALA A 27 8.29 0.47 8.33
CA ALA A 27 7.82 -0.51 7.35
C ALA A 27 6.37 -0.24 6.92
N LEU A 28 5.48 0.05 7.87
CA LEU A 28 4.10 0.45 7.59
C LEU A 28 4.04 1.77 6.85
N LEU A 29 4.86 2.76 7.23
CA LEU A 29 4.93 4.03 6.52
C LEU A 29 5.39 3.81 5.09
N TRP A 30 6.40 2.99 4.85
CA TRP A 30 6.89 2.67 3.50
C TRP A 30 5.82 1.95 2.67
N ALA A 31 5.13 0.98 3.27
CA ALA A 31 4.11 0.18 2.62
C ALA A 31 2.85 1.01 2.29
N PHE A 32 2.40 1.84 3.22
CA PHE A 32 1.13 2.55 3.14
C PHE A 32 1.28 4.06 2.90
N LEU A 33 2.48 4.54 2.55
CA LEU A 33 2.64 5.93 2.12
C LEU A 33 1.72 6.11 0.92
N PRO A 34 0.73 7.02 0.97
CA PRO A 34 -0.20 7.18 -0.12
C PRO A 34 0.60 7.57 -1.35
N SER A 35 0.53 6.77 -2.41
CA SER A 35 0.92 7.23 -3.73
C SER A 35 -0.33 7.90 -4.28
N PRO A 36 -0.47 9.24 -4.19
CA PRO A 36 -1.70 9.90 -4.60
C PRO A 36 -2.02 9.46 -6.03
N PRO A 37 -3.22 8.89 -6.27
CA PRO A 37 -3.59 8.39 -7.58
C PRO A 37 -3.42 9.52 -8.57
N SER A 38 -2.61 9.24 -9.58
CA SER A 38 -2.12 10.25 -10.50
C SER A 38 -3.18 10.64 -11.55
N ASP A 39 -4.45 10.30 -11.32
CA ASP A 39 -5.62 10.64 -12.14
C ASP A 39 -5.94 12.15 -12.13
N HIS A 40 -5.30 12.91 -11.22
CA HIS A 40 -5.30 14.38 -11.21
C HIS A 40 -3.91 14.98 -11.45
N ASN A 41 -2.96 14.18 -11.93
CA ASN A 41 -1.60 14.64 -12.21
C ASN A 41 -1.57 15.18 -13.66
N PRO A 42 -1.10 16.42 -13.89
CA PRO A 42 -1.05 17.05 -15.21
C PRO A 42 0.05 16.46 -16.13
N ASP A 43 0.36 15.17 -15.98
CA ASP A 43 1.31 14.44 -16.81
C ASP A 43 0.68 14.10 -18.17
N ASN A 44 0.19 15.13 -18.86
CA ASN A 44 -0.46 15.09 -20.18
C ASN A 44 0.57 14.89 -21.30
N GLY A 45 1.65 14.13 -21.04
CA GLY A 45 2.76 13.92 -21.96
C GLY A 45 3.65 15.14 -22.22
N SER A 46 3.14 16.38 -22.10
CA SER A 46 3.85 17.60 -22.51
C SER A 46 4.06 18.63 -21.40
N LEU A 47 3.00 19.00 -20.67
CA LEU A 47 3.05 20.09 -19.68
C LEU A 47 4.05 19.83 -18.54
N TYR A 48 3.96 18.65 -17.91
CA TYR A 48 4.86 18.29 -16.82
C TYR A 48 6.33 18.16 -17.27
N PRO A 49 6.67 17.39 -18.33
CA PRO A 49 8.02 17.35 -18.89
C PRO A 49 8.58 18.72 -19.24
N THR A 50 7.77 19.56 -19.89
CA THR A 50 8.15 20.93 -20.26
C THR A 50 8.50 21.76 -19.02
N SER A 51 7.64 21.75 -18.01
CA SER A 51 7.87 22.49 -16.77
C SER A 51 9.12 22.04 -16.02
N GLN A 52 9.43 20.74 -16.02
CA GLN A 52 10.57 20.17 -15.30
C GLN A 52 11.90 20.52 -15.98
N LEU A 53 12.01 20.25 -17.27
CA LEU A 53 13.26 20.49 -18.00
C LEU A 53 13.53 22.00 -18.18
N ARG A 54 12.51 22.84 -18.40
CA ARG A 54 12.69 24.30 -18.42
C ARG A 54 13.15 24.87 -17.09
N ALA A 55 12.78 24.22 -15.98
CA ALA A 55 13.27 24.59 -14.65
C ALA A 55 14.71 24.09 -14.37
N GLY A 56 15.39 23.47 -15.35
CA GLY A 56 16.72 22.89 -15.20
C GLY A 56 16.75 21.63 -14.30
N LYS A 57 15.58 21.07 -13.97
CA LYS A 57 15.45 19.87 -13.13
C LYS A 57 15.61 18.62 -13.98
N ALA A 58 16.02 17.53 -13.33
CA ALA A 58 16.05 16.21 -13.95
C ALA A 58 14.61 15.68 -14.13
N LEU A 59 14.28 15.28 -15.36
CA LEU A 59 13.06 14.57 -15.71
C LEU A 59 13.36 13.07 -15.77
N THR A 60 12.83 12.32 -14.82
CA THR A 60 12.82 10.86 -14.86
C THR A 60 11.55 10.38 -15.56
N ARG A 61 11.70 9.60 -16.63
CA ARG A 61 10.60 8.87 -17.28
C ARG A 61 10.84 7.37 -17.21
N VAL A 62 9.81 6.64 -16.85
CA VAL A 62 9.77 5.18 -16.85
C VAL A 62 8.89 4.72 -17.99
N TYR A 63 9.47 3.96 -18.92
CA TYR A 63 8.82 3.43 -20.10
C TYR A 63 8.48 1.96 -19.88
N ALA A 64 7.30 1.55 -20.34
CA ALA A 64 6.89 0.17 -20.27
C ALA A 64 7.49 -0.63 -21.46
N SER A 65 8.19 -1.73 -21.15
CA SER A 65 8.94 -2.51 -22.14
C SER A 65 8.04 -3.19 -23.18
N ASN A 66 6.76 -3.40 -22.87
CA ASN A 66 5.76 -3.90 -23.80
C ASN A 66 5.51 -2.94 -24.98
N HIS A 67 5.67 -1.63 -24.79
CA HIS A 67 5.52 -0.60 -25.82
C HIS A 67 6.86 -0.24 -26.49
N PHE A 68 7.94 -0.21 -25.71
CA PHE A 68 9.29 0.10 -26.18
C PHE A 68 10.18 -1.13 -26.00
N ARG A 69 10.19 -1.99 -27.03
CA ARG A 69 10.99 -3.22 -27.01
C ARG A 69 12.44 -2.87 -27.28
N ILE A 70 13.26 -3.04 -26.26
CA ILE A 70 14.73 -2.99 -26.36
C ILE A 70 15.22 -4.43 -26.39
N GLU A 71 16.21 -4.72 -27.23
CA GLU A 71 16.87 -6.02 -27.23
C GLU A 71 17.48 -6.31 -25.85
N ASP A 72 17.42 -7.57 -25.41
CA ASP A 72 17.90 -8.01 -24.10
C ASP A 72 17.22 -7.40 -22.87
N ASN A 73 16.14 -6.63 -23.04
CA ASN A 73 15.32 -6.19 -21.91
C ASN A 73 14.27 -7.25 -21.56
N TYR A 74 14.54 -8.00 -20.49
CA TYR A 74 13.62 -9.00 -19.94
C TYR A 74 12.72 -8.45 -18.82
N ARG A 75 12.83 -7.15 -18.50
CA ARG A 75 12.11 -6.50 -17.40
C ARG A 75 10.86 -5.77 -17.87
N SER A 76 9.94 -5.50 -16.96
CA SER A 76 8.65 -4.87 -17.24
C SER A 76 8.75 -3.41 -17.68
N GLY A 77 9.80 -2.71 -17.23
CA GLY A 77 10.05 -1.31 -17.61
C GLY A 77 11.50 -0.89 -17.46
N PHE A 78 11.80 0.26 -18.05
CA PHE A 78 13.10 0.90 -17.99
C PHE A 78 12.96 2.40 -17.81
N ALA A 79 13.87 3.01 -17.05
CA ALA A 79 13.83 4.41 -16.68
C ALA A 79 15.04 5.18 -17.21
N ILE A 80 14.78 6.34 -17.79
CA ILE A 80 15.78 7.26 -18.33
C ILE A 80 15.63 8.60 -17.64
N ASP A 81 16.76 9.19 -17.25
CA ASP A 81 16.83 10.55 -16.76
C ASP A 81 17.28 11.50 -17.87
N TYR A 82 16.54 12.59 -18.02
CA TYR A 82 16.85 13.68 -18.92
C TYR A 82 17.12 14.95 -18.12
N ARG A 83 18.11 15.73 -18.53
CA ARG A 83 18.36 17.06 -17.96
C ARG A 83 18.68 18.02 -19.08
N LEU A 84 17.99 19.15 -19.10
CA LEU A 84 18.23 20.21 -20.06
C LEU A 84 18.93 21.36 -19.36
N ASP A 85 20.07 21.77 -19.89
CA ASP A 85 20.70 23.02 -19.52
C ASP A 85 20.14 24.13 -20.42
N MET A 86 19.46 25.10 -19.81
CA MET A 86 18.81 26.20 -20.53
C MET A 86 19.80 27.24 -21.02
N ASP A 87 20.99 27.33 -20.41
CA ASP A 87 22.01 28.32 -20.77
C ASP A 87 22.78 27.87 -22.02
N THR A 88 23.09 26.58 -22.09
CA THR A 88 23.85 25.98 -23.20
C THR A 88 22.96 25.30 -24.24
N LEU A 89 21.67 25.10 -23.94
CA LEU A 89 20.72 24.33 -24.75
C LEU A 89 21.22 22.90 -25.05
N MET A 90 21.85 22.29 -24.05
CA MET A 90 22.41 20.94 -24.13
C MET A 90 21.54 19.97 -23.32
N LEU A 91 21.11 18.88 -23.96
CA LEU A 91 20.40 17.77 -23.35
C LEU A 91 21.38 16.71 -22.86
N THR A 92 21.31 16.40 -21.58
CA THR A 92 21.98 15.24 -20.98
C THR A 92 20.98 14.09 -20.87
N ILE A 93 21.36 12.92 -21.37
CA ILE A 93 20.58 11.67 -21.25
C ILE A 93 21.37 10.70 -20.38
N SER A 94 20.70 10.00 -19.46
CA SER A 94 21.32 9.00 -18.57
C SER A 94 22.20 8.01 -19.34
N GLY A 95 23.47 7.92 -18.94
CA GLY A 95 24.47 7.01 -19.54
C GLY A 95 25.04 7.44 -20.89
N ALA A 96 24.62 8.58 -21.45
CA ALA A 96 25.24 9.13 -22.64
C ALA A 96 26.64 9.70 -22.31
N GLU A 97 27.62 9.40 -23.15
CA GLU A 97 29.01 9.87 -22.97
C GLU A 97 29.16 11.39 -23.12
N ARG A 98 28.29 12.00 -23.94
CA ARG A 98 28.30 13.43 -24.23
C ARG A 98 26.91 14.04 -24.12
N GLN A 99 26.88 15.33 -23.81
CA GLN A 99 25.67 16.12 -23.91
C GLN A 99 25.36 16.40 -25.39
N LEU A 100 24.07 16.45 -25.72
CA LEU A 100 23.59 16.61 -27.08
C LEU A 100 23.00 18.02 -27.26
N PRO A 101 23.40 18.78 -28.28
CA PRO A 101 22.75 20.04 -28.55
C PRO A 101 21.31 19.77 -28.98
N ILE A 102 20.35 20.50 -28.40
CA ILE A 102 18.96 20.37 -28.83
C ILE A 102 18.75 20.89 -30.27
N PHE A 103 19.65 21.74 -30.76
CA PHE A 103 19.67 22.22 -32.14
C PHE A 103 21.07 22.09 -32.74
N LEU A 104 21.21 21.42 -33.89
CA LEU A 104 22.47 21.43 -34.63
C LEU A 104 22.70 22.80 -35.28
N PRO A 105 23.89 23.41 -35.11
CA PRO A 105 24.28 24.62 -35.83
C PRO A 105 24.37 24.41 -37.37
N ALA A 106 24.58 23.16 -37.81
CA ALA A 106 24.90 22.81 -39.19
C ALA A 106 23.73 22.90 -40.19
N PHE A 107 22.49 23.14 -39.74
CA PHE A 107 21.35 23.36 -40.65
C PHE A 107 21.36 24.75 -41.33
N ASN A 108 22.34 25.60 -41.04
CA ASN A 108 22.44 26.95 -41.60
C ASN A 108 23.12 27.01 -42.99
N ASP A 109 23.75 25.94 -43.47
CA ASP A 109 24.46 25.91 -44.77
C ASP A 109 23.71 25.01 -45.77
N ASP A 110 22.95 25.62 -46.69
CA ASP A 110 22.61 25.22 -48.08
C ASP A 110 22.40 23.75 -48.50
N GLN A 111 22.31 22.77 -47.59
CA GLN A 111 22.11 21.36 -47.91
C GLN A 111 20.68 20.90 -47.67
N THR A 112 20.13 20.26 -48.70
CA THR A 112 18.78 19.71 -48.88
C THR A 112 18.35 18.63 -47.88
N THR A 113 19.13 18.36 -46.84
CA THR A 113 18.80 17.39 -45.78
C THR A 113 18.06 18.07 -44.64
N ASN A 114 16.73 17.96 -44.66
CA ASN A 114 15.83 18.49 -43.62
C ASN A 114 15.91 17.73 -42.28
N SER A 115 16.69 16.65 -42.22
CA SER A 115 16.84 15.79 -41.04
C SER A 115 18.24 15.21 -40.90
N VAL A 116 18.79 15.22 -39.69
CA VAL A 116 20.05 14.56 -39.32
C VAL A 116 19.75 13.57 -38.20
N THR A 117 20.30 12.36 -38.27
CA THR A 117 20.16 11.33 -37.22
C THR A 117 21.52 10.90 -36.71
N GLU A 118 21.68 10.86 -35.39
CA GLU A 118 22.88 10.37 -34.71
C GLU A 118 22.49 9.23 -33.76
N GLN A 119 23.32 8.18 -33.67
CA GLN A 119 23.14 7.12 -32.69
C GLN A 119 23.95 7.40 -31.43
N VAL A 120 23.29 7.27 -30.28
CA VAL A 120 23.89 7.55 -28.97
C VAL A 120 23.67 6.35 -28.05
N ASN A 121 24.75 5.87 -27.44
CA ASN A 121 24.67 4.87 -26.38
C ASN A 121 24.13 5.52 -25.11
N VAL A 122 23.12 4.92 -24.50
CA VAL A 122 22.52 5.37 -23.25
C VAL A 122 22.43 4.20 -22.27
N THR A 123 22.25 4.52 -21.00
CA THR A 123 22.05 3.52 -19.94
C THR A 123 20.75 3.79 -19.22
N ALA A 124 19.83 2.83 -19.27
CA ALA A 124 18.60 2.87 -18.52
C ALA A 124 18.68 2.03 -17.25
N ARG A 125 17.93 2.45 -16.24
CA ARG A 125 17.69 1.67 -15.02
C ARG A 125 16.50 0.75 -15.29
N ILE A 126 16.64 -0.56 -15.11
CA ILE A 126 15.57 -1.51 -15.43
C ILE A 126 14.96 -2.09 -14.16
N GLY A 127 13.70 -2.50 -14.25
CA GLY A 127 13.05 -3.13 -13.11
C GLY A 127 11.66 -3.68 -13.38
N ASP A 128 11.19 -4.44 -12.40
CA ASP A 128 9.91 -5.12 -12.43
C ASP A 128 8.89 -4.51 -11.46
N ARG A 129 7.61 -4.80 -11.69
CA ARG A 129 6.52 -4.44 -10.76
C ARG A 129 6.41 -5.37 -9.57
N ASP A 130 7.11 -6.50 -9.60
CA ASP A 130 7.04 -7.56 -8.61
C ASP A 130 8.18 -7.45 -7.58
N GLY A 131 8.39 -8.54 -6.82
CA GLY A 131 9.42 -8.64 -5.80
C GLY A 131 9.04 -7.87 -4.53
N ALA A 132 9.92 -6.97 -4.09
CA ALA A 132 9.70 -6.17 -2.89
C ALA A 132 8.53 -5.19 -3.03
N ASN A 133 8.13 -4.82 -4.25
CA ASN A 133 7.12 -3.81 -4.49
C ASN A 133 5.71 -4.31 -4.14
N LEU A 134 4.93 -3.46 -3.48
CA LEU A 134 3.54 -3.79 -3.14
C LEU A 134 2.62 -3.54 -4.35
N PRO A 135 1.53 -4.30 -4.53
CA PRO A 135 0.68 -4.23 -5.73
C PRO A 135 0.07 -2.85 -6.02
N TRP A 136 -0.07 -2.01 -5.00
CA TRP A 136 -0.61 -0.65 -5.10
C TRP A 136 0.46 0.42 -5.35
N PHE A 137 1.71 0.03 -5.60
CA PHE A 137 2.75 0.97 -5.99
C PHE A 137 2.54 1.36 -7.46
N GLU A 138 2.69 2.67 -7.73
CA GLU A 138 2.67 3.17 -9.10
C GLU A 138 3.77 2.52 -9.94
N PHE A 139 3.50 2.33 -11.23
CA PHE A 139 4.43 1.61 -12.12
C PHE A 139 5.85 2.20 -12.09
N ALA A 140 5.97 3.53 -12.22
CA ALA A 140 7.26 4.20 -12.19
C ALA A 140 7.99 3.99 -10.87
N ASP A 141 7.28 4.08 -9.75
CA ASP A 141 7.86 3.88 -8.42
C ASP A 141 8.35 2.45 -8.23
N ALA A 142 7.55 1.45 -8.67
CA ALA A 142 7.90 0.05 -8.54
C ALA A 142 9.17 -0.28 -9.35
N VAL A 143 9.24 0.12 -10.63
CA VAL A 143 10.42 -0.11 -11.49
C VAL A 143 11.66 0.55 -10.89
N LEU A 144 11.53 1.78 -10.41
CA LEU A 144 12.67 2.50 -9.83
C LEU A 144 13.08 1.98 -8.45
N LEU A 145 12.15 1.52 -7.62
CA LEU A 145 12.45 0.89 -6.34
C LEU A 145 13.09 -0.49 -6.53
N TYR A 146 12.63 -1.25 -7.53
CA TYR A 146 13.26 -2.51 -7.93
C TYR A 146 14.72 -2.25 -8.31
N TRP A 147 14.97 -1.27 -9.19
CA TRP A 147 16.32 -0.87 -9.55
C TRP A 147 17.16 -0.46 -8.34
N TRP A 148 16.57 0.21 -7.34
CA TRP A 148 17.30 0.60 -6.14
C TRP A 148 17.86 -0.59 -5.37
N ILE A 149 17.16 -1.73 -5.39
CA ILE A 149 17.52 -2.97 -4.70
C ILE A 149 18.53 -3.76 -5.54
N GLU A 150 18.19 -4.07 -6.80
CA GLU A 150 19.00 -4.96 -7.65
C GLU A 150 20.16 -4.26 -8.35
N LYS A 151 20.08 -2.94 -8.55
CA LYS A 151 21.05 -2.13 -9.32
C LYS A 151 21.21 -2.53 -10.79
N ASP A 152 20.20 -3.19 -11.36
CA ASP A 152 20.20 -3.63 -12.76
C ASP A 152 20.20 -2.44 -13.75
N ILE A 153 21.19 -2.40 -14.64
CA ILE A 153 21.30 -1.40 -15.70
C ILE A 153 21.26 -2.06 -17.08
N LEU A 154 20.67 -1.38 -18.05
CA LEU A 154 20.60 -1.80 -19.44
C LEU A 154 21.24 -0.74 -20.34
N PRO A 155 22.42 -1.02 -20.93
CA PRO A 155 22.95 -0.21 -22.00
C PRO A 155 22.19 -0.51 -23.29
N PHE A 156 21.77 0.52 -24.03
CA PHE A 156 21.17 0.38 -25.35
C PHE A 156 21.37 1.65 -26.17
N THR A 157 21.10 1.57 -27.48
CA THR A 157 21.25 2.70 -28.41
C THR A 157 19.93 3.43 -28.63
N VAL A 158 20.02 4.76 -28.69
CA VAL A 158 18.92 5.62 -29.14
C VAL A 158 19.33 6.34 -30.43
N ASP A 159 18.40 6.43 -31.37
CA ASP A 159 18.53 7.33 -32.51
C ASP A 159 18.02 8.71 -32.08
N VAL A 160 18.83 9.73 -32.29
CA VAL A 160 18.51 11.12 -32.02
C VAL A 160 18.40 11.83 -33.36
N THR A 161 17.19 12.23 -33.72
CA THR A 161 16.89 12.86 -35.00
C THR A 161 16.54 14.33 -34.81
N TRP A 162 17.27 15.21 -35.48
CA TRP A 162 16.96 16.64 -35.57
C TRP A 162 16.30 16.92 -36.90
N THR A 163 15.19 17.65 -36.88
CA THR A 163 14.40 18.03 -38.05
C THR A 163 14.14 19.53 -38.06
N MET A 164 14.18 20.14 -39.25
CA MET A 164 13.83 21.54 -39.44
C MET A 164 12.55 21.64 -40.28
N GLY A 165 11.50 22.21 -39.69
CA GLY A 165 10.21 22.45 -40.31
C GLY A 165 10.27 23.65 -41.26
N GLY A 166 9.87 23.44 -42.52
CA GLY A 166 10.09 24.38 -43.61
C GLY A 166 9.23 25.66 -43.60
N THR A 167 8.10 25.70 -42.89
CA THR A 167 7.19 26.88 -42.94
C THR A 167 7.37 27.84 -41.77
N ASP A 168 7.72 27.36 -40.57
CA ASP A 168 7.74 28.19 -39.34
C ASP A 168 9.08 28.21 -38.62
N SER A 169 10.18 27.76 -39.26
CA SER A 169 11.48 27.56 -38.57
C SER A 169 11.35 26.71 -37.31
N CYS A 170 10.37 25.80 -37.27
CA CYS A 170 10.19 24.89 -36.15
C CYS A 170 11.35 23.90 -36.14
N ARG A 171 12.07 23.81 -35.04
CA ARG A 171 13.17 22.86 -34.87
C ARG A 171 12.71 21.79 -33.91
N ARG A 172 12.82 20.53 -34.33
CA ARG A 172 12.39 19.39 -33.54
C ARG A 172 13.51 18.38 -33.37
N MET A 173 13.82 18.04 -32.13
CA MET A 173 14.71 16.94 -31.74
C MET A 173 13.86 15.77 -31.24
N VAL A 174 14.13 14.58 -31.74
CA VAL A 174 13.39 13.36 -31.40
C VAL A 174 14.38 12.31 -30.93
N VAL A 175 14.13 11.72 -29.76
CA VAL A 175 14.91 10.61 -29.19
C VAL A 175 14.05 9.36 -29.28
N GLN A 176 14.52 8.34 -29.99
CA GLN A 176 13.81 7.07 -30.19
C GLN A 176 14.73 5.88 -29.96
N VAL A 177 14.18 4.70 -29.66
CA VAL A 177 14.98 3.46 -29.57
C VAL A 177 15.55 3.13 -30.95
N ALA A 178 16.85 2.88 -31.02
CA ALA A 178 17.52 2.63 -32.30
C ALA A 178 16.95 1.41 -33.02
N GLY A 179 16.89 1.47 -34.35
CA GLY A 179 16.39 0.38 -35.20
C GLY A 179 14.86 0.28 -35.28
N TYR A 180 14.11 1.17 -34.61
CA TYR A 180 12.64 1.19 -34.64
C TYR A 180 12.07 2.57 -35.01
N PRO A 181 12.31 3.08 -36.24
CA PRO A 181 11.97 4.45 -36.65
C PRO A 181 10.47 4.76 -36.74
N HIS A 182 9.60 3.75 -36.68
CA HIS A 182 8.13 3.92 -36.69
C HIS A 182 7.49 3.86 -35.30
N ARG A 183 8.29 3.66 -34.24
CA ARG A 183 7.78 3.67 -32.88
C ARG A 183 7.63 5.11 -32.39
N ARG A 184 6.79 5.27 -31.37
CA ARG A 184 6.67 6.54 -30.67
C ARG A 184 8.02 6.95 -30.09
N PRO A 185 8.33 8.24 -30.08
CA PRO A 185 9.59 8.72 -29.52
C PRO A 185 9.57 8.60 -27.99
N LEU A 186 10.73 8.37 -27.38
CA LEU A 186 10.90 8.42 -25.92
C LEU A 186 10.76 9.86 -25.42
N LEU A 187 11.39 10.79 -26.14
CA LEU A 187 11.36 12.23 -25.85
C LEU A 187 11.34 13.00 -27.18
N ALA A 188 10.49 14.00 -27.30
CA ALA A 188 10.56 14.97 -28.38
C ALA A 188 10.68 16.38 -27.79
N LEU A 189 11.52 17.21 -28.38
CA LEU A 189 11.63 18.62 -28.06
C LEU A 189 11.31 19.40 -29.33
N GLU A 190 10.39 20.35 -29.23
CA GLU A 190 10.01 21.25 -30.31
C GLU A 190 10.22 22.69 -29.87
N MET A 191 10.75 23.53 -30.75
CA MET A 191 10.94 24.94 -30.47
C MET A 191 10.72 25.76 -31.74
N GLN A 192 10.06 26.90 -31.59
CA GLN A 192 9.81 27.82 -32.69
C GLN A 192 10.96 28.83 -32.79
N GLY A 193 11.70 28.79 -33.89
CA GLY A 193 12.81 29.71 -34.15
C GLY A 193 13.94 29.56 -33.13
N SER A 194 14.29 30.65 -32.44
CA SER A 194 15.29 30.72 -31.37
C SER A 194 14.69 31.04 -30.00
N ASP A 195 13.37 31.07 -29.88
CA ASP A 195 12.70 31.46 -28.64
C ASP A 195 12.61 30.27 -27.69
N VAL A 196 13.46 30.30 -26.66
CA VAL A 196 13.50 29.30 -25.58
C VAL A 196 12.15 29.19 -24.84
N SER A 197 11.36 30.26 -24.82
CA SER A 197 10.04 30.26 -24.18
C SER A 197 8.99 29.46 -24.97
N SER A 198 9.27 29.13 -26.24
CA SER A 198 8.46 28.27 -27.09
C SER A 198 8.81 26.78 -26.99
N LEU A 199 9.85 26.41 -26.23
CA LEU A 199 10.33 25.02 -26.12
C LEU A 199 9.28 24.08 -25.51
N VAL A 200 8.62 23.27 -26.32
CA VAL A 200 7.70 22.22 -25.87
C VAL A 200 8.47 20.92 -25.79
N ILE A 201 8.33 20.21 -24.67
CA ILE A 201 8.87 18.87 -24.49
C ILE A 201 7.70 17.90 -24.40
N GLU A 202 7.74 16.86 -25.21
CA GLU A 202 6.75 15.81 -25.27
C GLU A 202 7.38 14.46 -24.90
N THR A 203 6.62 13.68 -24.16
CA THR A 203 6.91 12.29 -23.82
C THR A 203 5.65 11.46 -24.07
N PRO A 204 5.78 10.16 -24.34
CA PRO A 204 4.64 9.26 -24.49
C PRO A 204 3.66 9.39 -23.32
N GLU A 205 2.38 9.52 -23.62
CA GLU A 205 1.36 9.53 -22.58
C GLU A 205 1.18 8.15 -21.94
N ARG A 206 0.40 8.08 -20.87
CA ARG A 206 0.00 6.81 -20.28
C ARG A 206 -0.85 6.03 -21.29
N PRO A 207 -0.72 4.69 -21.34
CA PRO A 207 0.01 3.82 -20.41
C PRO A 207 1.46 3.51 -20.83
N GLU A 208 2.05 4.27 -21.76
CA GLU A 208 3.34 3.93 -22.37
C GLU A 208 4.53 4.46 -21.57
N SER A 209 4.38 5.64 -20.95
CA SER A 209 5.37 6.16 -20.02
C SER A 209 4.77 6.87 -18.81
N PHE A 210 5.54 6.87 -17.73
CA PHE A 210 5.11 7.30 -16.40
C PHE A 210 6.23 8.10 -15.73
N SER A 211 5.86 9.14 -14.99
CA SER A 211 6.77 9.81 -14.07
C SER A 211 6.65 9.26 -12.65
N PRO A 212 7.73 9.31 -11.84
CA PRO A 212 7.71 8.90 -10.44
C PRO A 212 6.69 9.72 -9.64
N SER A 213 6.13 9.11 -8.60
CA SER A 213 5.24 9.81 -7.68
C SER A 213 6.02 10.85 -6.86
N LYS A 214 5.30 11.87 -6.35
CA LYS A 214 5.90 12.86 -5.42
C LYS A 214 6.41 12.21 -4.13
N THR A 215 5.88 11.04 -3.77
CA THR A 215 6.25 10.27 -2.59
C THR A 215 7.42 9.31 -2.81
N TYR A 216 7.84 9.10 -4.05
CA TYR A 216 8.94 8.21 -4.40
C TYR A 216 10.24 8.51 -3.61
N PRO A 217 10.72 9.76 -3.48
CA PRO A 217 11.94 10.04 -2.72
C PRO A 217 11.83 9.65 -1.25
N VAL A 218 10.65 9.80 -0.65
CA VAL A 218 10.39 9.39 0.74
C VAL A 218 10.45 7.87 0.85
N ARG A 219 9.87 7.14 -0.11
CA ARG A 219 9.93 5.67 -0.16
C ARG A 219 11.37 5.17 -0.30
N VAL A 220 12.17 5.82 -1.14
CA VAL A 220 13.61 5.52 -1.27
C VAL A 220 14.34 5.75 0.06
N ALA A 221 14.08 6.87 0.74
CA ALA A 221 14.70 7.14 2.04
C ALA A 221 14.32 6.10 3.10
N LEU A 222 13.06 5.67 3.14
CA LEU A 222 12.59 4.65 4.07
C LEU A 222 13.20 3.28 3.77
N ILE A 223 13.22 2.84 2.51
CA ILE A 223 13.79 1.53 2.17
C ILE A 223 15.30 1.47 2.43
N LEU A 224 16.03 2.59 2.28
CA LEU A 224 17.45 2.65 2.63
C LEU A 224 17.72 2.40 4.13
N VAL A 225 16.75 2.71 5.00
CA VAL A 225 16.84 2.44 6.45
C VAL A 225 16.33 1.02 6.77
N ILE A 226 15.23 0.63 6.13
CA ILE A 226 14.55 -0.65 6.40
C ILE A 226 15.32 -1.82 5.82
N ALA A 227 15.85 -1.73 4.59
CA ALA A 227 16.45 -2.88 3.90
C ALA A 227 17.65 -3.49 4.64
N PRO A 228 18.66 -2.72 5.10
CA PRO A 228 19.78 -3.29 5.84
C PRO A 228 19.35 -3.94 7.16
N THR A 229 18.39 -3.32 7.84
CA THR A 229 17.86 -3.85 9.10
C THR A 229 16.95 -5.06 8.88
N ALA A 230 16.22 -5.12 7.76
CA ALA A 230 15.41 -6.26 7.37
C ALA A 230 16.27 -7.48 7.04
N VAL A 231 17.37 -7.30 6.31
CA VAL A 231 18.35 -8.37 6.04
C VAL A 231 18.93 -8.88 7.36
N PHE A 232 19.38 -7.98 8.24
CA PHE A 232 19.90 -8.38 9.55
C PHE A 232 18.87 -9.14 10.40
N VAL A 233 17.63 -8.65 10.45
CA VAL A 233 16.53 -9.31 11.17
C VAL A 233 16.22 -10.68 10.54
N ASN A 234 16.21 -10.78 9.22
CA ASN A 234 16.02 -12.05 8.52
C ASN A 234 17.18 -13.03 8.76
N ASP A 235 18.42 -12.55 8.81
CA ASP A 235 19.56 -13.42 9.11
C ASP A 235 19.53 -13.91 10.58
N LEU A 236 19.10 -13.05 11.50
CA LEU A 236 19.02 -13.36 12.93
C LEU A 236 17.79 -14.24 13.28
N LEU A 237 16.63 -13.91 12.72
CA LEU A 237 15.34 -14.54 13.06
C LEU A 237 14.83 -15.48 11.99
N GLY A 238 15.33 -15.43 10.75
CA GLY A 238 14.82 -16.23 9.64
C GLY A 238 14.94 -17.72 9.90
N GLY A 239 16.00 -18.16 10.58
CA GLY A 239 16.11 -19.55 11.06
C GLY A 239 15.01 -19.93 12.05
N PHE A 240 14.71 -19.05 13.02
CA PHE A 240 13.64 -19.27 14.00
C PHE A 240 12.24 -19.22 13.38
N VAL A 241 11.99 -18.25 12.50
CA VAL A 241 10.71 -18.10 11.79
C VAL A 241 10.50 -19.27 10.83
N GLY A 242 11.54 -19.68 10.10
CA GLY A 242 11.53 -20.86 9.25
C GLY A 242 11.20 -22.13 10.03
N GLN A 243 11.86 -22.34 11.17
CA GLN A 243 11.57 -23.47 12.07
C GLN A 243 10.16 -23.43 12.67
N LEU A 244 9.64 -22.24 13.01
CA LEU A 244 8.26 -22.09 13.49
C LEU A 244 7.25 -22.44 12.41
N ILE A 245 7.44 -21.93 11.19
CA ILE A 245 6.56 -22.25 10.05
C ILE A 245 6.64 -23.75 9.74
N GLU A 246 7.84 -24.31 9.67
CA GLU A 246 8.05 -25.74 9.44
C GLU A 246 7.40 -26.59 10.55
N SER A 247 7.52 -26.17 11.81
CA SER A 247 6.89 -26.82 12.96
C SER A 247 5.36 -26.78 12.86
N VAL A 248 4.78 -25.63 12.51
CA VAL A 248 3.33 -25.49 12.32
C VAL A 248 2.84 -26.36 11.18
N VAL A 249 3.51 -26.33 10.01
CA VAL A 249 3.16 -27.16 8.85
C VAL A 249 3.26 -28.65 9.17
N THR A 250 4.35 -29.06 9.81
CA THR A 250 4.55 -30.45 10.25
C THR A 250 3.48 -30.88 11.24
N THR A 251 3.13 -30.02 12.20
CA THR A 251 2.07 -30.30 13.18
C THR A 251 0.72 -30.47 12.50
N LEU A 252 0.38 -29.62 11.53
CA LEU A 252 -0.85 -29.73 10.74
C LEU A 252 -0.88 -31.02 9.90
N LEU A 253 0.24 -31.40 9.28
CA LEU A 253 0.36 -32.63 8.51
C LEU A 253 0.23 -33.88 9.39
N VAL A 254 0.87 -33.88 10.57
CA VAL A 254 0.74 -34.97 11.55
C VAL A 254 -0.70 -35.08 12.04
N LEU A 255 -1.35 -33.95 12.36
CA LEU A 255 -2.75 -33.93 12.77
C LEU A 255 -3.65 -34.51 11.67
N PHE A 256 -3.45 -34.09 10.41
CA PHE A 256 -4.18 -34.61 9.26
C PHE A 256 -3.97 -36.13 9.09
N ALA A 257 -2.73 -36.60 9.19
CA ALA A 257 -2.41 -38.03 9.11
C ALA A 257 -3.08 -38.82 10.24
N VAL A 258 -3.00 -38.35 11.48
CA VAL A 258 -3.64 -38.98 12.64
C VAL A 258 -5.15 -39.05 12.45
N LEU A 259 -5.79 -37.99 11.95
CA LEU A 259 -7.22 -37.99 11.66
C LEU A 259 -7.59 -38.98 10.54
N ALA A 260 -6.83 -38.99 9.45
CA ALA A 260 -7.09 -39.88 8.31
C ALA A 260 -6.87 -41.36 8.66
N TYR A 261 -5.71 -41.70 9.25
CA TYR A 261 -5.39 -43.07 9.67
C TYR A 261 -6.24 -43.52 10.85
N GLY A 262 -6.55 -42.62 11.79
CA GLY A 262 -7.47 -42.90 12.90
C GLY A 262 -8.87 -43.21 12.38
N PHE A 263 -9.36 -42.45 11.40
CA PHE A 263 -10.64 -42.73 10.74
C PHE A 263 -10.61 -44.08 10.02
N ALA A 264 -9.56 -44.36 9.23
CA ALA A 264 -9.41 -45.64 8.53
C ALA A 264 -9.34 -46.83 9.50
N PHE A 265 -8.58 -46.71 10.60
CA PHE A 265 -8.49 -47.72 11.64
C PHE A 265 -9.84 -47.95 12.32
N MET A 266 -10.55 -46.88 12.68
CA MET A 266 -11.90 -46.99 13.26
C MET A 266 -12.87 -47.66 12.28
N ALA A 267 -12.83 -47.31 10.99
CA ALA A 267 -13.65 -47.93 9.96
C ALA A 267 -13.36 -49.44 9.82
N ILE A 268 -12.09 -49.83 9.81
CA ILE A 268 -11.66 -51.25 9.79
C ILE A 268 -12.13 -51.95 11.07
N PHE A 269 -11.88 -51.35 12.24
CA PHE A 269 -12.27 -51.91 13.53
C PHE A 269 -13.78 -52.14 13.61
N PHE A 270 -14.60 -51.16 13.21
CA PHE A 270 -16.05 -51.31 13.15
C PHE A 270 -16.51 -52.34 12.12
N SER A 271 -15.84 -52.43 10.98
CA SER A 271 -16.15 -53.45 9.96
C SER A 271 -15.90 -54.87 10.48
N VAL A 272 -14.75 -55.09 11.14
CA VAL A 272 -14.41 -56.38 11.77
C VAL A 272 -15.33 -56.68 12.95
N TRP A 273 -15.64 -55.68 13.78
CA TRP A 273 -16.54 -55.82 14.92
C TRP A 273 -17.98 -56.17 14.49
N GLY A 274 -18.44 -55.61 13.37
CA GLY A 274 -19.71 -55.97 12.73
C GLY A 274 -19.76 -57.44 12.31
N CYS A 275 -18.66 -58.00 11.79
CA CYS A 275 -18.57 -59.42 11.46
C CYS A 275 -18.62 -60.33 12.70
N VAL A 276 -18.21 -59.85 13.88
CA VAL A 276 -18.17 -60.60 15.15
C VAL A 276 -19.43 -60.34 16.02
N ARG A 277 -20.58 -60.05 15.39
CA ARG A 277 -21.90 -59.86 16.06
C ARG A 277 -22.12 -58.50 16.75
N GLY A 278 -21.30 -57.49 16.47
CA GLY A 278 -21.51 -56.11 16.90
C GLY A 278 -22.51 -55.31 16.04
N PRO A 279 -23.03 -54.17 16.53
CA PRO A 279 -23.90 -53.28 15.75
C PRO A 279 -23.15 -52.70 14.54
N SER A 280 -23.84 -52.53 13.40
CA SER A 280 -23.25 -51.99 12.18
C SER A 280 -22.74 -50.55 12.36
N PHE A 281 -21.75 -50.17 11.53
CA PHE A 281 -21.19 -48.80 11.52
C PHE A 281 -22.30 -47.76 11.33
N GLU A 282 -23.22 -48.01 10.39
CA GLU A 282 -24.40 -47.17 10.14
C GLU A 282 -25.25 -46.97 11.40
N ALA A 283 -25.56 -48.05 12.13
CA ALA A 283 -26.34 -47.95 13.37
C ALA A 283 -25.60 -47.16 14.47
N THR A 284 -24.27 -47.16 14.45
CA THR A 284 -23.46 -46.40 15.41
C THR A 284 -23.39 -44.92 15.02
N VAL A 285 -23.20 -44.62 13.73
CA VAL A 285 -23.22 -43.27 13.15
C VAL A 285 -24.58 -42.61 13.35
N GLU A 286 -25.68 -43.32 13.09
CA GLU A 286 -27.04 -42.81 13.34
C GLU A 286 -27.27 -42.49 14.81
N ARG A 287 -26.75 -43.30 15.74
CA ARG A 287 -26.84 -43.01 17.18
C ARG A 287 -26.00 -41.79 17.59
N THR A 288 -24.81 -41.60 17.03
CA THR A 288 -24.01 -40.40 17.28
C THR A 288 -24.63 -39.16 16.65
N GLN A 289 -25.19 -39.27 15.45
CA GLN A 289 -25.89 -38.18 14.78
C GLN A 289 -27.16 -37.79 15.54
N ALA A 290 -27.95 -38.77 15.99
CA ALA A 290 -29.10 -38.52 16.87
C ALA A 290 -28.71 -37.90 18.24
N ARG A 291 -27.51 -38.18 18.75
CA ARG A 291 -26.97 -37.51 19.95
C ARG A 291 -26.54 -36.06 19.63
N LEU A 292 -25.89 -35.83 18.51
CA LEU A 292 -25.50 -34.50 18.04
C LEU A 292 -26.73 -33.62 17.79
N ASP A 293 -27.79 -34.16 17.20
CA ASP A 293 -29.05 -33.44 16.98
C ASP A 293 -29.77 -33.13 18.29
N ARG A 294 -29.72 -34.03 19.29
CA ARG A 294 -30.22 -33.74 20.64
C ARG A 294 -29.42 -32.62 21.32
N LEU A 295 -28.10 -32.60 21.18
CA LEU A 295 -27.26 -31.53 21.72
C LEU A 295 -27.56 -30.19 21.03
N ARG A 296 -27.73 -30.21 19.70
CA ARG A 296 -28.12 -29.02 18.92
C ARG A 296 -29.50 -28.49 19.31
N GLN A 297 -30.46 -29.38 19.59
CA GLN A 297 -31.77 -28.99 20.12
C GLN A 297 -31.65 -28.43 21.54
N HIS A 298 -30.78 -29.00 22.37
CA HIS A 298 -30.51 -28.51 23.72
C HIS A 298 -29.88 -27.10 23.71
N GLU A 299 -28.96 -26.83 22.79
CA GLU A 299 -28.38 -25.49 22.58
C GLU A 299 -29.43 -24.47 22.11
N ARG A 300 -30.33 -24.86 21.19
CA ARG A 300 -31.46 -24.01 20.80
C ARG A 300 -32.39 -23.69 21.97
N LEU A 301 -32.67 -24.68 22.82
CA LEU A 301 -33.45 -24.47 24.04
C LEU A 301 -32.73 -23.58 25.06
N GLN A 302 -31.41 -23.68 25.18
CA GLN A 302 -30.62 -22.78 26.01
C GLN A 302 -30.65 -21.34 25.46
N PHE A 303 -30.51 -21.16 24.15
CA PHE A 303 -30.60 -19.84 23.52
C PHE A 303 -31.98 -19.19 23.73
N LEU A 304 -33.05 -19.97 23.58
CA LEU A 304 -34.41 -19.49 23.86
C LEU A 304 -34.63 -19.14 25.34
N ARG A 305 -34.02 -19.89 26.28
CA ARG A 305 -34.04 -19.56 27.70
C ARG A 305 -33.28 -18.26 27.99
N ILE A 306 -32.13 -18.05 27.36
CA ILE A 306 -31.34 -16.80 27.50
C ILE A 306 -32.14 -15.61 26.97
N GLN A 307 -32.79 -15.73 25.80
CA GLN A 307 -33.65 -14.67 25.28
C GLN A 307 -34.86 -14.38 26.18
N ALA A 308 -35.51 -15.42 26.73
CA ALA A 308 -36.60 -15.23 27.68
C ALA A 308 -36.14 -14.56 28.98
N PHE A 309 -34.91 -14.84 29.42
CA PHE A 309 -34.30 -14.22 30.59
C PHE A 309 -33.93 -12.76 30.34
N GLN A 310 -33.36 -12.45 29.17
CA GLN A 310 -33.13 -11.07 28.72
C GLN A 310 -34.42 -10.27 28.66
N LYS A 311 -35.47 -10.80 28.03
CA LYS A 311 -36.77 -10.11 27.96
C LYS A 311 -37.37 -9.83 29.34
N ARG A 312 -37.20 -10.73 30.31
CA ARG A 312 -37.63 -10.50 31.70
C ARG A 312 -36.74 -9.48 32.41
N LEU A 313 -35.44 -9.50 32.18
CA LEU A 313 -34.52 -8.50 32.71
C LEU A 313 -34.84 -7.10 32.16
N ASP A 314 -35.09 -6.98 30.87
CA ASP A 314 -35.49 -5.73 30.22
C ASP A 314 -36.81 -5.22 30.83
N GLN A 315 -37.78 -6.10 31.03
CA GLN A 315 -39.06 -5.75 31.65
C GLN A 315 -38.94 -5.34 33.13
N ILE A 316 -37.96 -5.87 33.87
CA ILE A 316 -37.64 -5.44 35.23
C ILE A 316 -36.91 -4.09 35.21
N CYS A 317 -35.98 -3.89 34.28
CA CYS A 317 -35.26 -2.64 34.09
C CYS A 317 -36.20 -1.50 33.69
N ASP A 318 -37.24 -1.78 32.91
CA ASP A 318 -38.26 -0.80 32.50
C ASP A 318 -39.35 -0.54 33.55
N ASN A 319 -39.36 -1.29 34.64
CA ASN A 319 -40.30 -1.06 35.73
C ASN A 319 -39.89 0.19 36.54
N GLU A 320 -40.72 1.24 36.46
CA GLU A 320 -40.58 2.50 37.20
C GLU A 320 -40.22 2.30 38.69
N ARG A 321 -40.84 1.30 39.35
CA ARG A 321 -40.58 1.01 40.77
C ARG A 321 -39.18 0.43 41.00
N PHE A 322 -38.64 -0.31 40.04
CA PHE A 322 -37.30 -0.85 40.13
C PHE A 322 -36.25 0.24 39.86
N LYS A 323 -36.52 1.13 38.89
CA LYS A 323 -35.70 2.34 38.65
C LYS A 323 -35.61 3.22 39.89
N SER A 324 -36.73 3.50 40.56
CA SER A 324 -36.75 4.32 41.77
C SER A 324 -35.94 3.69 42.91
N VAL A 325 -36.03 2.37 43.10
CA VAL A 325 -35.24 1.66 44.13
C VAL A 325 -33.75 1.67 43.79
N LEU A 326 -33.38 1.46 42.52
CA LEU A 326 -31.98 1.55 42.08
C LEU A 326 -31.43 2.96 42.25
N GLU A 327 -32.24 3.98 42.01
CA GLU A 327 -31.86 5.38 42.20
C GLU A 327 -31.64 5.72 43.68
N ILE A 328 -32.49 5.20 44.57
CA ILE A 328 -32.31 5.29 46.03
C ILE A 328 -31.01 4.60 46.47
N CYS A 329 -30.73 3.40 45.96
CA CYS A 329 -29.50 2.68 46.27
C CYS A 329 -28.24 3.36 45.71
N ARG A 330 -28.31 3.93 44.51
CA ARG A 330 -27.18 4.59 43.83
C ARG A 330 -26.83 5.94 44.44
N ASN A 331 -27.84 6.71 44.83
CA ASN A 331 -27.66 8.07 45.34
C ASN A 331 -27.60 8.13 46.87
N GLY A 332 -27.76 6.99 47.55
CA GLY A 332 -27.88 6.91 49.00
C GLY A 332 -29.24 7.41 49.47
N TRP A 333 -29.92 6.63 50.31
CA TRP A 333 -31.19 7.07 50.87
C TRP A 333 -30.93 8.18 51.91
N HIS A 334 -31.27 9.41 51.54
CA HIS A 334 -31.17 10.58 52.42
C HIS A 334 -32.58 11.06 52.77
N PRO A 335 -33.16 10.64 53.91
CA PRO A 335 -34.52 11.00 54.30
C PRO A 335 -34.74 12.52 54.41
N GLU A 336 -33.66 13.29 54.64
CA GLU A 336 -33.69 14.75 54.68
C GLU A 336 -34.01 15.41 53.32
N ARG A 337 -33.67 14.76 52.19
CA ARG A 337 -34.01 15.28 50.84
C ARG A 337 -35.46 15.03 50.45
N ASP A 338 -36.05 13.92 50.91
CA ASP A 338 -37.47 13.64 50.68
C ASP A 338 -38.36 14.56 51.50
N ALA A 339 -37.94 14.91 52.73
CA ALA A 339 -38.61 15.94 53.53
C ALA A 339 -38.53 17.33 52.86
N ALA A 340 -37.38 17.70 52.29
CA ALA A 340 -37.23 18.97 51.56
C ALA A 340 -38.10 19.03 50.29
N ARG A 341 -38.20 17.92 49.53
CA ARG A 341 -39.07 17.84 48.35
C ARG A 341 -40.56 17.93 48.68
N GLN A 342 -40.99 17.32 49.79
CA GLN A 342 -42.39 17.46 50.22
C GLN A 342 -42.72 18.89 50.63
N VAL A 343 -41.79 19.59 51.29
CA VAL A 343 -41.95 21.02 51.64
C VAL A 343 -41.97 21.90 50.39
N GLU A 344 -41.14 21.66 49.37
CA GLU A 344 -41.20 22.41 48.10
C GLU A 344 -42.53 22.22 47.35
N VAL A 345 -43.04 20.98 47.30
CA VAL A 345 -44.35 20.70 46.68
C VAL A 345 -45.49 21.35 47.45
N GLU A 346 -45.44 21.39 48.79
CA GLU A 346 -46.43 22.11 49.60
C GLU A 346 -46.37 23.63 49.40
N ILE A 347 -45.18 24.19 49.23
CA ILE A 347 -44.98 25.63 48.97
C ILE A 347 -45.56 26.01 47.61
N ASP A 348 -45.35 25.22 46.56
CA ASP A 348 -45.89 25.52 45.22
C ASP A 348 -47.42 25.41 45.17
N VAL A 349 -48.01 24.44 45.88
CA VAL A 349 -49.49 24.35 46.01
C VAL A 349 -50.06 25.55 46.78
N GLN A 350 -49.38 26.04 47.82
CA GLN A 350 -49.79 27.26 48.53
C GLN A 350 -49.60 28.54 47.70
N LYS A 351 -48.59 28.57 46.83
CA LYS A 351 -48.31 29.72 45.94
C LYS A 351 -49.34 29.83 44.82
N GLU A 352 -49.88 28.71 44.34
CA GLU A 352 -51.02 28.68 43.41
C GLU A 352 -52.36 29.01 44.10
N ALA A 353 -52.49 28.76 45.41
CA ALA A 353 -53.70 29.07 46.17
C ALA A 353 -53.79 30.53 46.68
N ALA A 354 -52.73 31.33 46.55
CA ALA A 354 -52.73 32.73 47.01
C ALA A 354 -53.45 33.65 45.99
N PRO A 355 -54.52 34.39 46.38
CA PRO A 355 -55.25 35.24 45.46
C PRO A 355 -54.36 36.40 45.00
N LYS A 356 -54.16 36.52 43.68
CA LYS A 356 -53.50 37.65 43.04
C LYS A 356 -54.22 38.94 43.44
N LYS A 357 -53.60 39.75 44.29
CA LYS A 357 -54.03 41.13 44.53
C LYS A 357 -53.85 41.92 43.24
N GLU A 358 -54.97 42.40 42.70
CA GLU A 358 -55.03 43.45 41.69
C GLU A 358 -54.29 44.69 42.24
N LEU A 359 -53.34 45.19 41.45
CA LEU A 359 -52.77 46.52 41.62
C LEU A 359 -53.15 47.29 40.35
N ASP A 360 -53.98 48.31 40.59
CA ASP A 360 -54.32 49.40 39.68
C ASP A 360 -53.10 50.23 39.25
#